data_AF-A0A948QVL8-F1
#
_entry.id   AF-A0A948QVL8-F1
#
_cell.length_a   1.000
_cell.length_b   1.000
_cell.length_c   1.000
_cell.angle_alpha   90.00
_cell.angle_beta   90.00
_cell.angle_gamma   90.00
#
_symmetry.space_group_name_H-M   'P 1'
#
loop_
_entity.id
_entity.type
_entity.pdbx_description
1 polymer ?
#
loop_
_entity_poly.entity_id
_entity_poly.type
_entity_poly.pdbx_seq_one_letter_code
_entity_poly.pdbx_strand_id
1 'polypeptide(L)' 'FAVAKDGWLEWTVNRPVPDGTIRVGWTAEHMLHIRDRKIRLAELAEPGSAITMRVQNISMIDFLKGRFVK' A
#
# COMPACT_ATOMS: atom_id res chain seq x y z
N PHE A 1 3.73 16.56 8.63
CA PHE A 1 2.88 15.55 9.31
C PHE A 1 1.91 16.30 10.19
N ALA A 2 0.71 15.78 10.39
CA ALA A 2 -0.29 16.33 11.30
C ALA A 2 -0.91 15.19 12.10
N VAL A 3 -1.43 15.48 13.29
CA VAL A 3 -2.26 14.52 14.04
C VAL A 3 -3.71 14.82 13.67
N ALA A 4 -4.39 13.83 13.08
CA ALA A 4 -5.79 13.92 12.72
C ALA A 4 -6.69 13.96 13.96
N LYS A 5 -7.95 14.35 13.78
CA LYS A 5 -8.92 14.52 14.88
C LYS A 5 -9.20 13.23 15.65
N ASP A 6 -8.97 12.09 15.03
CA ASP A 6 -9.13 10.74 15.59
C ASP A 6 -7.83 10.21 16.23
N GLY A 7 -6.79 11.03 16.32
CA GLY A 7 -5.51 10.69 16.96
C GLY A 7 -4.51 9.99 16.04
N TRP A 8 -4.84 9.79 14.76
CA TRP A 8 -3.92 9.16 13.81
C TRP A 8 -2.86 10.15 13.31
N LEU A 9 -1.64 9.66 13.10
CA LEU A 9 -0.61 10.44 12.43
C LEU A 9 -0.85 10.42 10.92
N GLU A 10 -1.20 11.58 10.37
CA GLU A 10 -1.32 11.76 8.92
C GLU A 10 -0.01 12.31 8.35
N TRP A 11 0.55 11.53 7.42
CA TRP A 11 1.69 11.94 6.63
C TRP A 11 1.37 11.87 5.14
N THR A 12 1.22 13.05 4.53
CA THR A 12 1.06 13.19 3.09
C THR A 12 2.42 13.39 2.42
N VAL A 13 2.67 12.63 1.34
CA VAL A 13 3.86 12.75 0.51
C VAL A 13 3.44 13.31 -0.85
N ASN A 14 3.65 14.62 -1.07
CA ASN A 14 3.29 15.32 -2.32
C ASN A 14 4.38 15.21 -3.40
N ARG A 15 4.95 14.02 -3.55
CA ARG A 15 5.88 13.69 -4.65
C ARG A 15 5.53 12.31 -5.19
N PRO A 16 5.81 12.03 -6.48
CA PRO A 16 5.68 10.67 -6.99
C PRO A 16 6.49 9.71 -6.12
N VAL A 17 5.83 8.70 -5.56
CA VAL A 17 6.46 7.60 -4.82
C VAL A 17 6.30 6.36 -5.69
N PRO A 18 7.28 6.05 -6.57
CA PRO A 18 7.19 4.90 -7.46
C PRO A 18 7.19 3.58 -6.68
N ASP A 19 7.88 3.57 -5.53
CA ASP A 19 7.98 2.44 -4.62
C ASP A 19 7.97 2.88 -3.15
N GLY A 20 7.31 2.10 -2.31
CA GLY A 20 7.23 2.31 -0.87
C GLY A 20 7.27 0.99 -0.13
N THR A 21 8.16 0.87 0.86
CA THR A 21 8.30 -0.33 1.68
C THR A 21 7.76 -0.07 3.08
N ILE A 22 6.79 -0.88 3.50
CA ILE A 22 6.14 -0.78 4.81
C ILE A 22 6.32 -2.12 5.53
N ARG A 23 6.72 -2.09 6.81
CA ARG A 23 6.78 -3.29 7.64
C ARG A 23 5.43 -3.56 8.29
N VAL A 24 4.97 -4.80 8.21
CA VAL A 24 3.74 -5.25 8.83
C VAL A 24 3.96 -5.39 10.34
N GLY A 25 3.25 -4.58 11.13
CA GLY A 25 3.28 -4.71 12.58
C GLY A 25 2.46 -5.91 13.07
N TRP A 26 2.81 -6.43 14.24
CA TRP A 26 2.08 -7.53 14.89
C TRP A 26 0.77 -7.07 15.54
N THR A 27 0.79 -5.88 16.15
CA THR A 27 -0.31 -5.38 16.98
C THR A 27 -1.19 -4.37 16.26
N ALA A 28 -0.68 -3.72 15.21
CA ALA A 28 -1.39 -2.68 14.48
C ALA A 28 -1.99 -3.28 13.21
N GLU A 29 -3.34 -3.29 13.13
CA GLU A 29 -4.10 -3.64 11.92
C GLU A 29 -3.92 -2.54 10.85
N HIS A 30 -2.78 -2.58 10.16
CA HIS A 30 -2.52 -1.65 9.07
C HIS A 30 -3.40 -1.97 7.86
N MET A 31 -4.05 -0.94 7.33
CA MET A 31 -4.92 -1.04 6.17
C MET A 31 -4.33 -0.27 5.00
N LEU A 32 -4.28 -0.90 3.85
CA LEU A 32 -4.04 -0.26 2.57
C LEU A 32 -5.37 0.15 1.96
N HIS A 33 -5.57 1.45 1.78
CA HIS A 33 -6.74 2.00 1.10
C HIS A 33 -6.36 2.40 -0.33
N ILE A 34 -6.98 1.76 -1.33
CA ILE A 34 -6.82 2.11 -2.75
C ILE A 34 -8.20 2.35 -3.31
N ARG A 35 -8.51 3.62 -3.61
CA ARG A 35 -9.85 4.06 -4.06
C ARG A 35 -10.92 3.59 -3.07
N ASP A 36 -11.81 2.69 -3.50
CA ASP A 36 -12.91 2.10 -2.75
C ASP A 36 -12.52 0.80 -2.02
N ARG A 37 -11.32 0.27 -2.25
CA ARG A 37 -10.85 -0.98 -1.65
C ARG A 37 -10.03 -0.72 -0.40
N LYS A 38 -10.30 -1.51 0.64
CA LYS A 38 -9.51 -1.58 1.88
C LYS A 38 -8.94 -2.99 2.00
N ILE A 39 -7.63 -3.10 2.12
CA ILE A 39 -6.91 -4.37 2.19
C ILE A 39 -6.11 -4.39 3.49
N ARG A 40 -6.22 -5.45 4.29
CA ARG A 40 -5.39 -5.62 5.48
C ARG A 40 -3.97 -5.97 5.03
N LEU A 41 -2.94 -5.31 5.56
CA LEU A 41 -1.56 -5.67 5.21
C LEU A 41 -1.23 -7.11 5.63
N ALA A 42 -1.85 -7.61 6.70
CA ALA A 42 -1.71 -8.99 7.16
C ALA A 42 -2.26 -10.04 6.16
N GLU A 43 -3.13 -9.65 5.22
CA GLU A 43 -3.59 -10.53 4.12
C GLU A 43 -2.54 -10.65 3.01
N LEU A 44 -1.57 -9.71 2.96
CA LEU A 44 -0.55 -9.65 1.92
C LEU A 44 0.78 -10.25 2.39
N ALA A 45 1.12 -10.13 3.67
CA ALA A 45 2.32 -10.72 4.26
C ALA A 45 2.15 -10.92 5.78
N GLU A 46 2.89 -11.89 6.33
CA GLU A 46 2.91 -12.14 7.77
C GLU A 46 3.47 -10.95 8.57
N PRO A 47 3.00 -10.73 9.81
CA PRO A 47 3.59 -9.76 10.72
C PRO A 47 5.11 -9.91 10.87
N GLY A 48 5.82 -8.78 10.92
CA GLY A 48 7.29 -8.72 10.89
C GLY A 48 7.88 -8.67 9.49
N SER A 49 7.13 -9.07 8.45
CA SER A 49 7.57 -8.97 7.07
C SER A 49 7.50 -7.54 6.52
N ALA A 50 8.28 -7.27 5.47
CA ALA A 50 8.19 -6.03 4.72
C ALA A 50 7.38 -6.24 3.43
N ILE A 51 6.43 -5.34 3.18
CA ILE A 51 5.68 -5.25 1.93
C ILE A 51 6.26 -4.09 1.12
N THR A 52 6.75 -4.40 -0.07
CA THR A 52 7.14 -3.38 -1.06
C THR A 52 5.99 -3.17 -2.03
N MET A 53 5.46 -1.96 -2.04
CA MET A 53 4.43 -1.53 -2.96
C MET A 53 5.07 -0.77 -4.11
N ARG A 54 4.71 -1.08 -5.35
CA ARG A 54 5.15 -0.30 -6.52
C ARG A 54 3.94 0.19 -7.30
N VAL A 55 3.92 1.47 -7.63
CA VAL A 55 2.90 2.05 -8.50
C VAL A 55 3.35 1.84 -9.94
N GLN A 56 2.64 1.01 -10.68
CA GLN A 56 2.89 0.80 -12.10
C GLN A 56 1.72 1.36 -12.92
N ASN A 57 2.04 2.08 -13.99
CA ASN A 57 1.05 2.46 -15.00
C ASN A 57 0.98 1.33 -16.03
N ILE A 58 -0.20 0.72 -16.15
CA ILE A 58 -0.39 -0.50 -16.94
C ILE A 58 -1.37 -0.19 -18.06
N SER A 59 -1.04 -0.57 -19.29
CA SER A 59 -2.00 -0.44 -20.39
C SER A 59 -3.12 -1.46 -20.21
N MET A 60 -4.34 -1.11 -20.63
CA MET A 60 -5.49 -2.03 -20.55
C MET A 60 -5.22 -3.33 -21.35
N ILE A 61 -4.46 -3.24 -22.43
CA ILE A 61 -4.06 -4.38 -23.26
C ILE A 61 -3.14 -5.33 -22.48
N ASP A 62 -2.16 -4.79 -21.74
CA ASP A 62 -1.23 -5.61 -20.96
C ASP A 62 -1.90 -6.26 -19.75
N PHE A 63 -2.85 -5.56 -19.12
CA PHE A 63 -3.69 -6.11 -18.05
C PHE A 63 -4.53 -7.29 -18.55
N LEU A 64 -5.25 -7.12 -19.67
CA LEU A 64 -6.09 -8.18 -20.26
C LEU A 64 -5.27 -9.38 -20.75
N LYS A 65 -4.03 -9.16 -21.20
CA LYS A 65 -3.12 -10.24 -21.63
C LYS A 65 -2.44 -10.97 -20.48
N GLY A 66 -2.72 -10.60 -19.22
CA GLY A 66 -2.11 -11.21 -18.04
C GLY A 66 -0.59 -11.08 -18.01
N ARG A 67 -0.01 -10.08 -18.71
CA ARG A 67 1.44 -9.87 -18.78
C ARG A 67 2.04 -9.25 -17.51
N PHE A 68 1.24 -9.20 -16.44
CA PHE A 68 1.60 -8.65 -15.16
C PHE A 68 2.04 -9.76 -14.21
N VAL A 69 3.35 -10.04 -14.12
CA VAL A 69 4.13 -10.35 -12.89
C VAL A 69 5.63 -10.39 -13.26
N LYS A 70 6.42 -9.44 -12.76
CA LYS A 70 7.78 -9.68 -12.22
C LYS A 70 8.10 -8.66 -11.13
#